data_AF-A0AA43RNF9-F1
#
_entry.id   AF-A0AA43RNF9-F1
#
_cell.length_a   1.000
_cell.length_b   1.000
_cell.length_c   1.000
_cell.angle_alpha   90.00
_cell.angle_beta   90.00
_cell.angle_gamma   90.00
#
_symmetry.space_group_name_H-M   'P 1'
#
loop_
_entity.id
_entity.type
_entity.pdbx_description
1 polymer ?
#
loop_
_entity_poly.entity_id
_entity_poly.type
_entity_poly.pdbx_seq_one_letter_code
_entity_poly.pdbx_strand_id
1 'polypeptide(L)'
;MSEKKMNLQDMIFKLEKYWADEGCLVLQAYDTEKGAGTMSPYTFLRSLGPEPWNAVYVEPSRRPDDGRYGENPNRLYQHHQLQVVMKPSPKNIQELYLNSLKVIGIDPLQHDIRFVEDNWENPSLGCAGLGWEVWLDGMEVTQFTYFQQVGSMQVDAVTAELTYGIERLASYIQEVDSVYDLEWVDGVAYGEIFKQPEYEHSVYTFDESNVETLFDSFKKFEAEALRCIELGLVHPGYDYVLKCSHTFNLLDARGAVSVTDRAGYLAGIRHMAQKVARAFVDEREKLGFPLLDEDLLEEAE
;
A
#
# COMPACT_ATOMS: atom_id res chain seq x y z
N MET A 1 34.89 -11.03 14.39
CA MET A 1 33.92 -9.92 14.28
C MET A 1 32.77 -10.48 13.48
N SER A 2 31.57 -10.57 14.05
CA SER A 2 30.41 -10.98 13.27
C SER A 2 30.28 -10.02 12.09
N GLU A 3 29.98 -10.55 10.91
CA GLU A 3 29.68 -9.72 9.74
C GLU A 3 28.52 -8.81 10.11
N LYS A 4 28.66 -7.51 9.84
CA LYS A 4 27.67 -6.51 10.22
C LYS A 4 26.45 -6.70 9.31
N LYS A 5 25.32 -7.08 9.90
CA LYS A 5 24.05 -7.27 9.17
C LYS A 5 23.54 -5.92 8.64
N MET A 6 22.78 -5.97 7.55
CA MET A 6 22.23 -4.78 6.92
C MET A 6 21.14 -4.16 7.79
N ASN A 7 21.26 -2.86 8.08
CA ASN A 7 20.20 -2.14 8.79
C ASN A 7 18.99 -1.87 7.86
N LEU A 8 17.86 -1.52 8.47
CA LEU A 8 16.59 -1.36 7.75
C LEU A 8 16.65 -0.21 6.72
N GLN A 9 17.33 0.89 7.04
CA GLN A 9 17.48 2.03 6.13
C GLN A 9 18.28 1.67 4.88
N ASP A 10 19.42 0.98 5.03
CA ASP A 10 20.26 0.54 3.91
C ASP A 10 19.51 -0.46 3.01
N MET A 11 18.67 -1.32 3.60
CA MET A 11 17.80 -2.24 2.87
C MET A 11 16.79 -1.48 2.00
N ILE A 12 16.10 -0.48 2.57
CA ILE A 12 15.16 0.38 1.83
C ILE A 12 15.88 1.06 0.66
N PHE A 13 17.00 1.72 0.92
CA PHE A 13 17.75 2.43 -0.13
C PHE A 13 18.19 1.51 -1.26
N LYS A 14 18.60 0.28 -0.95
CA LYS A 14 18.97 -0.72 -1.96
C LYS A 14 17.79 -1.14 -2.82
N LEU A 15 16.61 -1.36 -2.23
CA LEU A 15 15.41 -1.73 -2.97
C LEU A 15 14.90 -0.56 -3.84
N GLU A 16 14.84 0.65 -3.29
CA GLU A 16 14.46 1.85 -4.05
C GLU A 16 15.42 2.08 -5.22
N LYS A 17 16.73 1.96 -4.98
CA LYS A 17 17.74 2.09 -6.03
C LYS A 17 17.61 1.01 -7.11
N TYR A 18 17.37 -0.24 -6.70
CA TYR A 18 17.15 -1.34 -7.63
C TYR A 18 15.95 -1.07 -8.55
N TRP A 19 14.81 -0.72 -7.98
CA TRP A 19 13.61 -0.44 -8.77
C TRP A 19 13.73 0.83 -9.62
N ALA A 20 14.50 1.82 -9.16
CA ALA A 20 14.86 2.98 -9.98
C ALA A 20 15.67 2.58 -11.22
N ASP A 21 16.60 1.62 -11.08
CA ASP A 21 17.39 1.09 -12.19
C ASP A 21 16.51 0.27 -13.17
N GLU A 22 15.44 -0.34 -12.68
CA GLU A 22 14.38 -1.00 -13.48
C GLU A 22 13.36 0.00 -14.06
N GLY A 23 13.64 1.30 -14.03
CA GLY A 23 12.83 2.34 -14.67
C GLY A 23 11.63 2.83 -13.86
N CYS A 24 11.59 2.56 -12.55
CA CYS A 24 10.56 3.12 -11.67
C CYS A 24 10.89 4.57 -11.25
N LEU A 25 9.86 5.41 -11.21
CA LEU A 25 9.92 6.68 -10.50
C LEU A 25 10.06 6.40 -8.99
N VAL A 26 11.06 6.99 -8.35
CA VAL A 26 11.17 6.95 -6.88
C VAL A 26 10.30 8.07 -6.31
N LEU A 27 9.15 7.69 -5.75
CA LEU A 27 8.19 8.61 -5.15
C LEU A 27 8.32 8.60 -3.63
N GLN A 28 7.74 9.60 -2.99
CA GLN A 28 7.70 9.71 -1.53
C GLN A 28 6.39 9.15 -0.98
N ALA A 29 6.36 8.82 0.31
CA ALA A 29 5.12 8.47 0.98
C ALA A 29 4.04 9.55 0.77
N TYR A 30 2.80 9.13 0.53
CA TYR A 30 1.71 10.08 0.39
C TYR A 30 1.23 10.55 1.77
N ASP A 31 0.95 11.84 1.92
CA ASP A 31 0.87 12.55 3.21
C ASP A 31 -0.47 12.39 3.97
N THR A 32 -1.36 11.54 3.49
CA THR A 32 -2.64 11.20 4.14
C THR A 32 -2.62 9.76 4.65
N GLU A 33 -3.28 9.48 5.79
CA GLU A 33 -3.36 8.14 6.35
C GLU A 33 -4.04 7.14 5.40
N LYS A 34 -3.44 5.95 5.28
CA LYS A 34 -3.99 4.84 4.48
C LYS A 34 -3.50 3.48 4.99
N GLY A 35 -4.22 2.41 4.62
CA GLY A 35 -3.95 1.05 5.13
C GLY A 35 -3.00 0.22 4.27
N ALA A 36 -2.65 0.70 3.07
CA ALA A 36 -1.74 0.06 2.14
C ALA A 36 -1.26 1.04 1.05
N GLY A 37 -0.10 0.75 0.44
CA GLY A 37 0.43 1.41 -0.75
C GLY A 37 -0.52 1.45 -1.93
N THR A 38 -1.39 0.44 -2.06
CA THR A 38 -2.47 0.39 -3.06
C THR A 38 -3.40 1.60 -3.01
N MET A 39 -3.62 2.15 -1.82
CA MET A 39 -4.51 3.32 -1.61
C MET A 39 -3.82 4.65 -1.90
N SER A 40 -2.51 4.66 -2.17
CA SER A 40 -1.85 5.88 -2.62
C SER A 40 -2.39 6.28 -3.99
N PRO A 41 -2.56 7.58 -4.30
CA PRO A 41 -2.89 7.99 -5.67
C PRO A 41 -1.84 7.55 -6.70
N TYR A 42 -0.60 7.30 -6.26
CA TYR A 42 0.47 6.75 -7.09
C TYR A 42 0.23 5.32 -7.55
N THR A 43 -0.68 4.58 -6.90
CA THR A 43 -1.15 3.26 -7.33
C THR A 43 -2.59 3.30 -7.80
N PHE A 44 -3.53 3.71 -6.94
CA PHE A 44 -4.97 3.63 -7.23
C PHE A 44 -5.35 4.42 -8.48
N LEU A 45 -5.00 5.70 -8.55
CA LEU A 45 -5.35 6.53 -9.71
C LEU A 45 -4.52 6.12 -10.92
N ARG A 46 -3.21 5.88 -10.75
CA ARG A 46 -2.29 5.59 -11.87
C ARG A 46 -2.50 4.21 -12.51
N SER A 47 -3.14 3.29 -11.81
CA SER A 47 -3.55 2.01 -12.39
C SER A 47 -4.72 2.13 -13.36
N LEU A 48 -5.39 3.28 -13.41
CA LEU A 48 -6.50 3.55 -14.32
C LEU A 48 -6.03 4.17 -15.64
N GLY A 49 -6.86 4.02 -16.67
CA GLY A 49 -6.62 4.58 -17.99
C GLY A 49 -5.46 3.90 -18.74
N PRO A 50 -5.09 4.39 -19.92
CA PRO A 50 -4.12 3.73 -20.79
C PRO A 50 -2.66 4.10 -20.48
N GLU A 51 -2.40 5.19 -19.76
CA GLU A 51 -1.05 5.71 -19.53
C GLU A 51 -0.13 4.71 -18.80
N PRO A 52 1.09 4.43 -19.31
CA PRO A 52 2.07 3.62 -18.60
C PRO A 52 2.53 4.30 -17.31
N TRP A 53 2.90 3.48 -16.32
CA TRP A 53 3.31 3.97 -15.02
C TRP A 53 4.16 2.95 -14.28
N ASN A 54 5.41 3.33 -13.97
CA ASN A 54 6.31 2.55 -13.14
C ASN A 54 6.74 3.41 -11.94
N ALA A 55 6.51 2.94 -10.72
CA ALA A 55 6.88 3.68 -9.51
C ALA A 55 7.26 2.75 -8.36
N VAL A 56 8.18 3.23 -7.51
CA VAL A 56 8.58 2.63 -6.24
C VAL A 56 8.51 3.68 -5.14
N TYR A 57 8.01 3.31 -3.97
CA TYR A 57 7.98 4.18 -2.80
C TYR A 57 7.75 3.41 -1.51
N VAL A 58 8.27 3.95 -0.40
CA VAL A 58 7.87 3.51 0.94
C VAL A 58 6.51 4.11 1.30
N GLU A 59 5.59 3.30 1.81
CA GLU A 59 4.29 3.72 2.29
C GLU A 59 4.07 3.29 3.76
N PRO A 60 4.15 4.22 4.72
CA PRO A 60 3.68 4.00 6.08
C PRO A 60 2.18 3.70 6.07
N SER A 61 1.82 2.50 6.46
CA SER A 61 0.48 1.94 6.36
C SER A 61 -0.13 1.74 7.74
N ARG A 62 -1.27 2.40 8.00
CA ARG A 62 -1.99 2.35 9.27
C ARG A 62 -3.19 1.41 9.19
N ARG A 63 -3.19 0.38 10.04
CA ARG A 63 -4.27 -0.60 10.19
C ARG A 63 -4.75 -0.58 11.64
N PRO A 64 -5.76 0.25 11.97
CA PRO A 64 -6.20 0.43 13.35
C PRO A 64 -6.50 -0.86 14.11
N ASP A 65 -7.12 -1.84 13.46
CA ASP A 65 -7.48 -3.14 14.06
C ASP A 65 -6.26 -4.06 14.33
N ASP A 66 -5.11 -3.75 13.74
CA ASP A 66 -3.87 -4.49 13.94
C ASP A 66 -3.07 -4.02 15.17
N GLY A 67 -3.46 -2.92 15.83
CA GLY A 67 -2.73 -2.41 17.00
C GLY A 67 -2.64 -3.44 18.13
N ARG A 68 -1.45 -3.59 18.74
CA ARG A 68 -1.21 -4.53 19.84
C ARG A 68 -0.46 -3.91 21.02
N TYR A 69 -0.70 -2.62 21.28
CA TYR A 69 -0.16 -1.88 22.44
C TYR A 69 1.38 -1.92 22.58
N GLY A 70 2.12 -2.19 21.51
CA GLY A 70 3.58 -2.34 21.57
C GLY A 70 4.08 -3.67 22.14
N GLU A 71 3.18 -4.66 22.33
CA GLU A 71 3.51 -5.92 23.01
C GLU A 71 3.69 -7.11 22.04
N ASN A 72 3.08 -7.05 20.85
CA ASN A 72 3.21 -8.13 19.87
C ASN A 72 4.50 -7.98 19.05
N PRO A 73 5.29 -9.05 18.88
CA PRO A 73 6.58 -8.97 18.18
C PRO A 73 6.48 -8.79 16.66
N ASN A 74 5.31 -9.00 16.04
CA ASN A 74 5.16 -9.05 14.59
C ASN A 74 3.98 -8.24 14.02
N ARG A 75 2.97 -7.94 14.85
CA ARG A 75 1.77 -7.21 14.43
C ARG A 75 1.84 -5.77 14.93
N LEU A 76 1.62 -4.84 14.01
CA LEU A 76 1.81 -3.40 14.19
C LEU A 76 0.57 -2.63 13.74
N TYR A 77 0.23 -1.56 14.47
CA TYR A 77 -0.73 -0.54 14.09
C TYR A 77 -0.27 0.19 12.83
N GLN A 78 1.00 0.61 12.81
CA GLN A 78 1.66 1.20 11.64
C GLN A 78 2.89 0.40 11.27
N HIS A 79 2.96 -0.04 10.02
CA HIS A 79 4.11 -0.73 9.42
C HIS A 79 4.49 -0.04 8.10
N HIS A 80 5.65 -0.39 7.55
CA HIS A 80 6.12 0.19 6.30
C HIS A 80 6.02 -0.84 5.18
N GLN A 81 5.33 -0.44 4.11
CA GLN A 81 5.33 -1.19 2.87
C GLN A 81 6.36 -0.57 1.93
N LEU A 82 7.13 -1.38 1.21
CA LEU A 82 7.73 -0.90 -0.04
C LEU A 82 6.75 -1.27 -1.14
N GLN A 83 6.20 -0.26 -1.79
CA GLN A 83 5.26 -0.43 -2.88
C GLN A 83 6.00 -0.30 -4.20
N VAL A 84 5.76 -1.25 -5.11
CA VAL A 84 6.16 -1.16 -6.51
C VAL A 84 4.93 -1.36 -7.37
N VAL A 85 4.77 -0.50 -8.37
CA VAL A 85 3.77 -0.65 -9.42
C VAL A 85 4.43 -0.57 -10.78
N MET A 86 4.10 -1.49 -11.67
CA MET A 86 4.56 -1.48 -13.06
C MET A 86 3.39 -1.71 -14.01
N LYS A 87 3.17 -0.74 -14.89
CA LYS A 87 2.06 -0.71 -15.84
C LYS A 87 2.60 -0.31 -17.23
N PRO A 88 2.44 -1.16 -18.25
CA PRO A 88 1.88 -2.51 -18.19
C PRO A 88 2.76 -3.48 -17.39
N SER A 89 2.16 -4.56 -16.87
CA SER A 89 2.86 -5.63 -16.17
C SER A 89 3.96 -6.26 -17.04
N PRO A 90 5.23 -6.28 -16.58
CA PRO A 90 6.32 -6.94 -17.28
C PRO A 90 6.17 -8.46 -17.31
N LYS A 91 6.53 -9.10 -18.43
CA LYS A 91 6.48 -10.57 -18.58
C LYS A 91 7.40 -11.31 -17.59
N ASN A 92 8.48 -10.66 -17.14
CA ASN A 92 9.49 -11.22 -16.25
C ASN A 92 9.40 -10.66 -14.81
N ILE A 93 8.24 -10.16 -14.39
CA ILE A 93 8.09 -9.48 -13.09
C ILE A 93 8.50 -10.35 -11.88
N GLN A 94 8.29 -11.67 -11.93
CA GLN A 94 8.78 -12.58 -10.88
C GLN A 94 10.31 -12.64 -10.82
N GLU A 95 10.99 -12.61 -11.97
CA GLU A 95 12.46 -12.57 -12.04
C GLU A 95 12.99 -11.26 -11.48
N LEU A 96 12.36 -10.13 -11.83
CA LEU A 96 12.69 -8.81 -11.30
C LEU A 96 12.57 -8.78 -9.77
N TYR A 97 11.52 -9.36 -9.21
CA TYR A 97 11.37 -9.49 -7.76
C TYR A 97 12.44 -10.38 -7.12
N LEU A 98 12.69 -11.58 -7.66
CA LEU A 98 13.70 -12.47 -7.11
C LEU A 98 15.10 -11.84 -7.16
N ASN A 99 15.39 -11.03 -8.18
CA ASN A 99 16.63 -10.26 -8.26
C ASN A 99 16.65 -9.11 -7.24
N SER A 100 15.53 -8.46 -6.93
CA SER A 100 15.46 -7.46 -5.87
C SER A 100 15.83 -8.06 -4.50
N LEU A 101 15.40 -9.30 -4.22
CA LEU A 101 15.76 -10.01 -2.99
C LEU A 101 17.27 -10.29 -2.90
N LYS A 102 17.91 -10.65 -4.02
CA LYS A 102 19.37 -10.86 -4.06
C LYS A 102 20.15 -9.59 -3.71
N VAL A 103 19.67 -8.42 -4.14
CA VAL A 103 20.35 -7.12 -3.87
C VAL A 103 20.38 -6.80 -2.37
N ILE A 104 19.38 -7.26 -1.61
CA ILE A 104 19.34 -7.13 -0.15
C ILE A 104 19.96 -8.33 0.60
N GLY A 105 20.59 -9.27 -0.12
CA GLY A 105 21.33 -10.39 0.46
C GLY A 105 20.51 -11.65 0.70
N ILE A 106 19.28 -11.74 0.18
CA ILE A 106 18.45 -12.95 0.25
C ILE A 106 18.63 -13.71 -1.06
N ASP A 107 19.38 -14.82 -1.04
CA ASP A 107 19.61 -15.66 -2.23
C ASP A 107 18.47 -16.69 -2.39
N PRO A 108 17.64 -16.60 -3.46
CA PRO A 108 16.55 -17.55 -3.70
C PRO A 108 16.99 -19.02 -3.80
N LEU A 109 18.27 -19.30 -4.04
CA LEU A 109 18.80 -20.68 -4.06
C LEU A 109 19.13 -21.23 -2.66
N GLN A 110 19.20 -20.36 -1.65
CA GLN A 110 19.52 -20.72 -0.27
C GLN A 110 18.28 -20.71 0.64
N HIS A 111 17.17 -20.15 0.16
CA HIS A 111 15.93 -19.98 0.91
C HIS A 111 14.74 -20.67 0.24
N ASP A 112 13.79 -21.15 1.04
CA ASP A 112 12.53 -21.70 0.54
C ASP A 112 11.56 -20.57 0.23
N ILE A 113 11.60 -20.09 -1.03
CA ILE A 113 10.70 -19.06 -1.54
C ILE A 113 9.55 -19.72 -2.29
N ARG A 114 8.31 -19.47 -1.84
CA ARG A 114 7.10 -20.03 -2.43
C ARG A 114 6.15 -18.91 -2.86
N PHE A 115 5.63 -19.05 -4.07
CA PHE A 115 4.52 -18.23 -4.58
C PHE A 115 3.23 -19.04 -4.37
N VAL A 116 2.43 -18.63 -3.40
CA VAL A 116 1.17 -19.29 -3.04
C VAL A 116 0.04 -18.48 -3.65
N GLU A 117 -0.79 -19.11 -4.50
CA GLU A 117 -1.91 -18.42 -5.15
C GLU A 117 -2.86 -17.82 -4.10
N ASP A 118 -3.07 -16.51 -4.21
CA ASP A 118 -4.03 -15.78 -3.41
C ASP A 118 -4.60 -14.60 -4.20
N ASN A 119 -5.93 -14.57 -4.34
CA ASN A 119 -6.61 -13.50 -5.06
C ASN A 119 -6.87 -12.36 -4.08
N TRP A 120 -6.48 -11.15 -4.47
CA TRP A 120 -6.59 -9.98 -3.62
C TRP A 120 -7.83 -9.17 -3.97
N GLU A 121 -8.56 -8.73 -2.94
CA GLU A 121 -9.70 -7.82 -3.07
C GLU A 121 -9.64 -6.72 -2.00
N ASN A 122 -9.89 -5.48 -2.42
CA ASN A 122 -10.23 -4.39 -1.51
C ASN A 122 -11.66 -3.90 -1.82
N PRO A 123 -12.66 -4.37 -1.05
CA PRO A 123 -14.06 -4.03 -1.28
C PRO A 123 -14.38 -2.54 -1.10
N SER A 124 -13.58 -1.81 -0.31
CA SER A 124 -13.80 -0.39 -0.01
C SER A 124 -13.43 0.51 -1.18
N LEU A 125 -12.38 0.18 -1.94
CA LEU A 125 -11.99 0.91 -3.14
C LEU A 125 -12.47 0.25 -4.43
N GLY A 126 -13.13 -0.91 -4.33
CA GLY A 126 -13.60 -1.68 -5.48
C GLY A 126 -12.45 -2.20 -6.35
N CYS A 127 -11.32 -2.52 -5.72
CA CYS A 127 -10.16 -3.09 -6.39
C CYS A 127 -10.16 -4.61 -6.24
N ALA A 128 -9.78 -5.32 -7.30
CA ALA A 128 -9.63 -6.77 -7.28
C ALA A 128 -8.54 -7.19 -8.26
N GLY A 129 -7.81 -8.25 -7.92
CA GLY A 129 -6.72 -8.77 -8.74
C GLY A 129 -6.42 -10.23 -8.46
N LEU A 130 -5.74 -10.85 -9.42
CA LEU A 130 -5.16 -12.19 -9.26
C LEU A 130 -3.74 -12.02 -8.71
N GLY A 131 -3.25 -12.96 -7.92
CA GLY A 131 -1.96 -12.73 -7.27
C GLY A 131 -1.37 -13.94 -6.58
N TRP A 132 -0.30 -13.66 -5.84
CA TRP A 132 0.36 -14.60 -4.97
C TRP A 132 0.77 -13.91 -3.68
N GLU A 133 0.67 -14.63 -2.58
CA GLU A 133 1.49 -14.37 -1.41
C GLU A 133 2.87 -15.00 -1.64
N VAL A 134 3.93 -14.25 -1.34
CA VAL A 134 5.29 -14.77 -1.35
C VAL A 134 5.74 -15.09 0.07
N TRP A 135 6.00 -16.37 0.30
CA TRP A 135 6.46 -16.90 1.56
C TRP A 135 7.96 -17.18 1.48
N LEU A 136 8.72 -16.66 2.44
CA LEU A 136 10.15 -16.87 2.63
C LEU A 136 10.35 -17.64 3.94
N ASP A 137 10.83 -18.87 3.86
CA ASP A 137 11.11 -19.75 5.01
C ASP A 137 9.95 -19.85 6.03
N GLY A 138 8.71 -19.83 5.52
CA GLY A 138 7.50 -19.94 6.34
C GLY A 138 6.95 -18.61 6.88
N MET A 139 7.47 -17.46 6.44
CA MET A 139 6.92 -16.14 6.70
C MET A 139 6.50 -15.45 5.40
N GLU A 140 5.27 -14.96 5.33
CA GLU A 140 4.79 -14.13 4.22
C GLU A 140 5.53 -12.78 4.22
N VAL A 141 6.24 -12.45 3.14
CA VAL A 141 7.10 -11.24 3.05
C VAL A 141 6.68 -10.27 1.95
N THR A 142 5.87 -10.69 0.98
CA THR A 142 5.43 -9.84 -0.13
C THR A 142 4.09 -10.31 -0.68
N GLN A 143 3.23 -9.36 -1.05
CA GLN A 143 2.04 -9.62 -1.87
C GLN A 143 2.32 -9.25 -3.32
N PHE A 144 1.96 -10.12 -4.25
CA PHE A 144 1.81 -9.84 -5.67
C PHE A 144 0.35 -9.66 -6.02
N THR A 145 0.02 -8.67 -6.83
CA THR A 145 -1.34 -8.50 -7.36
C THR A 145 -1.30 -7.94 -8.78
N TYR A 146 -2.04 -8.57 -9.68
CA TYR A 146 -2.34 -8.08 -11.02
C TYR A 146 -3.75 -7.54 -11.04
N PHE A 147 -3.90 -6.22 -11.07
CA PHE A 147 -5.23 -5.62 -11.04
C PHE A 147 -6.05 -6.03 -12.25
N GLN A 148 -7.25 -6.53 -11.97
CA GLN A 148 -8.31 -6.78 -12.94
C GLN A 148 -9.37 -5.68 -12.85
N GLN A 149 -9.54 -5.12 -11.65
CA GLN A 149 -10.48 -4.06 -11.37
C GLN A 149 -9.86 -3.03 -10.42
N VAL A 150 -10.06 -1.75 -10.70
CA VAL A 150 -9.69 -0.63 -9.82
C VAL A 150 -10.83 0.38 -9.82
N GLY A 151 -11.27 0.85 -8.65
CA GLY A 151 -12.40 1.80 -8.59
C GLY A 151 -13.70 1.23 -9.17
N SER A 152 -13.91 -0.09 -9.10
CA SER A 152 -15.03 -0.78 -9.79
C SER A 152 -15.05 -0.61 -11.31
N MET A 153 -13.91 -0.32 -11.92
CA MET A 153 -13.70 -0.26 -13.37
C MET A 153 -12.75 -1.39 -13.77
N GLN A 154 -13.05 -2.08 -14.87
CA GLN A 154 -12.11 -3.02 -15.47
C GLN A 154 -10.90 -2.25 -16.00
N VAL A 155 -9.71 -2.79 -15.82
CA VAL A 155 -8.47 -2.18 -16.33
C VAL A 155 -7.94 -2.97 -17.52
N ASP A 156 -7.65 -2.26 -18.61
CA ASP A 156 -7.20 -2.88 -19.86
C ASP A 156 -5.69 -3.19 -19.84
N ALA A 157 -4.88 -2.25 -19.34
CA ALA A 157 -3.45 -2.44 -19.09
C ALA A 157 -3.26 -2.90 -17.64
N VAL A 158 -3.03 -4.21 -17.47
CA VAL A 158 -2.85 -4.84 -16.15
C VAL A 158 -1.62 -4.23 -15.46
N THR A 159 -1.83 -3.57 -14.33
CA THR A 159 -0.77 -3.15 -13.41
C THR A 159 -0.31 -4.36 -12.59
N ALA A 160 1.00 -4.62 -12.55
CA ALA A 160 1.60 -5.46 -11.54
C ALA A 160 1.91 -4.63 -10.29
N GLU A 161 1.32 -4.99 -9.17
CA GLU A 161 1.59 -4.46 -7.84
C GLU A 161 2.43 -5.47 -7.04
N LEU A 162 3.55 -5.02 -6.48
CA LEU A 162 4.36 -5.76 -5.52
C LEU A 162 4.43 -4.96 -4.23
N THR A 163 4.05 -5.60 -3.13
CA THR A 163 3.95 -4.94 -1.82
C THR A 163 4.79 -5.71 -0.82
N TYR A 164 5.99 -5.20 -0.54
CA TYR A 164 6.93 -5.83 0.39
C TYR A 164 6.61 -5.42 1.83
N GLY A 165 6.64 -6.39 2.75
CA GLY A 165 6.65 -6.12 4.19
C GLY A 165 8.07 -5.80 4.66
N ILE A 166 8.40 -4.51 4.81
CA ILE A 166 9.76 -4.06 5.12
C ILE A 166 10.24 -4.66 6.44
N GLU A 167 9.44 -4.58 7.51
CA GLU A 167 9.84 -5.08 8.83
C GLU A 167 10.07 -6.59 8.80
N ARG A 168 9.24 -7.35 8.08
CA ARG A 168 9.39 -8.81 7.98
C ARG A 168 10.68 -9.20 7.25
N LEU A 169 10.98 -8.54 6.13
CA LEU A 169 12.24 -8.75 5.40
C LEU A 169 13.46 -8.36 6.23
N ALA A 170 13.39 -7.23 6.93
CA ALA A 170 14.45 -6.77 7.80
C ALA A 170 14.67 -7.73 8.98
N SER A 171 13.61 -8.27 9.59
CA SER A 171 13.72 -9.25 10.69
C SER A 171 14.42 -10.51 10.24
N TYR A 172 14.18 -10.93 9.00
CA TYR A 172 14.91 -12.04 8.41
C TYR A 172 16.41 -11.74 8.25
N ILE A 173 16.75 -10.62 7.63
CA ILE A 173 18.15 -10.22 7.36
C ILE A 173 18.94 -9.95 8.67
N GLN A 174 18.28 -9.37 9.66
CA GLN A 174 18.89 -9.06 10.96
C GLN A 174 18.84 -10.26 11.93
N GLU A 175 18.08 -11.31 11.62
CA GLU A 175 17.78 -12.49 12.44
C GLU A 175 17.31 -12.09 13.85
N VAL A 176 16.27 -11.26 13.92
CA VAL A 176 15.63 -10.86 15.18
C VAL A 176 14.20 -11.39 15.28
N ASP A 177 13.79 -11.78 16.49
CA ASP A 177 12.47 -12.39 16.74
C ASP A 177 11.34 -11.35 16.90
N SER A 178 11.69 -10.08 17.12
CA SER A 178 10.76 -8.99 17.37
C SER A 178 11.13 -7.79 16.51
N VAL A 179 10.12 -7.20 15.86
CA VAL A 179 10.29 -6.00 15.04
C VAL A 179 10.86 -4.81 15.84
N TYR A 180 10.64 -4.76 17.16
CA TYR A 180 11.18 -3.67 17.99
C TYR A 180 12.70 -3.76 18.20
N ASP A 181 13.29 -4.93 17.96
CA ASP A 181 14.73 -5.16 18.11
C ASP A 181 15.50 -4.90 16.80
N LEU A 182 14.79 -4.59 15.71
CA LEU A 182 15.41 -4.19 14.43
C LEU A 182 16.25 -2.94 14.60
N GLU A 183 17.46 -2.93 14.06
CA GLU A 183 18.24 -1.70 13.89
C GLU A 183 17.75 -0.96 12.64
N TRP A 184 17.22 0.25 12.85
CA TRP A 184 16.85 1.17 11.78
C TRP A 184 18.11 1.66 11.06
N VAL A 185 19.04 2.15 11.87
CA VAL A 185 20.43 2.46 11.55
C VAL A 185 21.28 2.05 12.76
N ASP A 186 22.60 2.01 12.59
CA ASP A 186 23.53 1.64 13.67
C ASP A 186 23.23 2.36 14.98
N GLY A 187 22.89 1.59 16.02
CA GLY A 187 22.63 2.13 17.36
C GLY A 187 21.26 2.78 17.57
N VAL A 188 20.35 2.72 16.59
CA VAL A 188 18.95 3.17 16.73
C VAL A 188 18.02 2.02 16.39
N ALA A 189 17.36 1.47 17.42
CA ALA A 189 16.38 0.39 17.24
C ALA A 189 15.01 0.93 16.79
N TYR A 190 14.26 0.12 16.06
CA TYR A 190 12.89 0.40 15.63
C TYR A 190 11.98 0.66 16.84
N GLY A 191 12.18 -0.07 17.94
CA GLY A 191 11.46 0.13 19.19
C GLY A 191 11.62 1.52 19.79
N GLU A 192 12.79 2.14 19.66
CA GLU A 192 13.04 3.50 20.15
C GLU A 192 12.26 4.57 19.36
N ILE A 193 11.86 4.26 18.14
CA ILE A 193 11.13 5.17 17.25
C ILE A 193 9.62 4.91 17.33
N PHE A 194 9.20 3.63 17.28
CA PHE A 194 7.81 3.27 16.98
C PHE A 194 7.05 2.60 18.13
N LYS A 195 7.72 2.12 19.19
CA LYS A 195 7.02 1.38 20.26
C LYS A 195 6.07 2.25 21.07
N GLN A 196 6.47 3.48 21.38
CA GLN A 196 5.60 4.43 22.09
C GLN A 196 4.43 4.89 21.20
N PRO A 197 4.64 5.31 19.93
CA PRO A 197 3.53 5.57 19.01
C PRO A 197 2.57 4.38 18.83
N GLU A 198 3.06 3.15 18.74
CA GLU A 198 2.23 1.94 18.64
C GLU A 198 1.29 1.80 19.85
N TYR A 199 1.82 2.00 21.06
CA TYR A 199 1.03 1.99 22.29
C TYR A 199 -0.03 3.10 22.28
N GLU A 200 0.37 4.34 22.00
CA GLU A 200 -0.53 5.50 22.00
C GLU A 200 -1.64 5.38 20.96
N HIS A 201 -1.32 4.91 19.75
CA HIS A 201 -2.32 4.67 18.70
C HIS A 201 -3.28 3.54 19.05
N SER A 202 -2.80 2.49 19.72
CA SER A 202 -3.64 1.40 20.21
C SER A 202 -4.61 1.91 21.28
N VAL A 203 -4.12 2.62 22.30
CA VAL A 203 -4.96 3.24 23.34
C VAL A 203 -5.98 4.19 22.75
N TYR A 204 -5.55 5.09 21.85
CA TYR A 204 -6.46 5.99 21.16
C TYR A 204 -7.56 5.22 20.43
N THR A 205 -7.20 4.24 19.61
CA THR A 205 -8.15 3.55 18.74
C THR A 205 -9.14 2.72 19.54
N PHE A 206 -8.66 1.90 20.48
CA PHE A 206 -9.49 0.92 21.18
C PHE A 206 -10.17 1.47 22.42
N ASP A 207 -9.58 2.46 23.09
CA ASP A 207 -10.01 2.88 24.42
C ASP A 207 -10.55 4.32 24.42
N GLU A 208 -9.85 5.27 23.78
CA GLU A 208 -10.09 6.70 24.00
C GLU A 208 -10.73 7.45 22.82
N SER A 209 -10.86 6.84 21.64
CA SER A 209 -11.35 7.55 20.45
C SER A 209 -12.80 8.01 20.62
N ASN A 210 -13.05 9.27 20.27
CA ASN A 210 -14.38 9.87 20.36
C ASN A 210 -15.22 9.46 19.15
N VAL A 211 -16.09 8.48 19.36
CA VAL A 211 -16.97 7.89 18.34
C VAL A 211 -17.89 8.93 17.68
N GLU A 212 -18.45 9.88 18.45
CA GLU A 212 -19.34 10.92 17.90
C GLU A 212 -18.58 11.81 16.91
N THR A 213 -17.36 12.22 17.27
CA THR A 213 -16.48 13.02 16.42
C THR A 213 -16.10 12.27 15.15
N LEU A 214 -15.79 10.97 15.25
CA LEU A 214 -15.45 10.15 14.09
C LEU A 214 -16.64 9.99 13.14
N PHE A 215 -17.85 9.75 13.64
CA PHE A 215 -19.06 9.68 12.81
C PHE A 215 -19.38 11.00 12.11
N ASP A 216 -19.26 12.13 12.81
CA ASP A 216 -19.45 13.46 12.23
C ASP A 216 -18.39 13.76 11.17
N SER A 217 -17.12 13.43 11.45
CA SER A 217 -16.00 13.59 10.51
C SER A 217 -16.23 12.78 9.23
N PHE A 218 -16.64 11.51 9.35
CA PHE A 218 -16.92 10.67 8.18
C PHE A 218 -17.96 11.32 7.26
N LYS A 219 -19.08 11.79 7.82
CA LYS A 219 -20.17 12.44 7.06
C LYS A 219 -19.69 13.71 6.35
N LYS A 220 -18.88 14.53 7.02
CA LYS A 220 -18.33 15.77 6.46
C LYS A 220 -17.34 15.49 5.34
N PHE A 221 -16.45 14.52 5.54
CA PHE A 221 -15.48 14.11 4.52
C PHE A 221 -16.17 13.49 3.30
N GLU A 222 -17.19 12.67 3.50
CA GLU A 222 -17.96 12.07 2.40
C GLU A 222 -18.64 13.16 1.54
N ALA A 223 -19.30 14.11 2.18
CA ALA A 223 -19.93 15.23 1.48
C ALA A 223 -18.92 16.07 0.68
N GLU A 224 -17.74 16.32 1.25
CA GLU A 224 -16.69 17.11 0.60
C GLU A 224 -15.98 16.35 -0.52
N ALA A 225 -15.78 15.04 -0.37
CA ALA A 225 -15.27 14.17 -1.44
C ALA A 225 -16.18 14.26 -2.67
N LEU A 226 -17.48 14.05 -2.48
CA LEU A 226 -18.47 14.09 -3.56
C LEU A 226 -18.51 15.47 -4.23
N ARG A 227 -18.50 16.55 -3.44
CA ARG A 227 -18.47 17.93 -3.96
C ARG A 227 -17.24 18.20 -4.83
N CYS A 228 -16.05 17.79 -4.38
CA CYS A 228 -14.81 17.95 -5.14
C CYS A 228 -14.82 17.14 -6.44
N ILE A 229 -15.30 15.90 -6.37
CA ILE A 229 -15.40 15.02 -7.55
C ILE A 229 -16.38 15.61 -8.58
N GLU A 230 -17.52 16.16 -8.16
CA GLU A 230 -18.49 16.83 -9.05
C GLU A 230 -17.91 18.07 -9.75
N LEU A 231 -16.92 18.72 -9.14
CA LEU A 231 -16.19 19.85 -9.73
C LEU A 231 -15.03 19.43 -10.64
N GLY A 232 -14.78 18.12 -10.81
CA GLY A 232 -13.62 17.61 -11.54
C GLY A 232 -12.29 17.73 -10.77
N LEU A 233 -12.34 18.04 -9.47
CA LEU A 233 -11.15 18.17 -8.62
C LEU A 233 -10.77 16.79 -8.06
N VAL A 234 -10.16 15.97 -8.91
CA VAL A 234 -9.87 14.55 -8.64
C VAL A 234 -9.02 14.35 -7.39
N HIS A 235 -7.85 15.00 -7.30
CA HIS A 235 -6.91 14.76 -6.19
C HIS A 235 -7.47 15.20 -4.84
N PRO A 236 -8.04 16.42 -4.68
CA PRO A 236 -8.73 16.78 -3.44
C PRO A 236 -9.90 15.84 -3.11
N GLY A 237 -10.67 15.43 -4.13
CA GLY A 237 -11.74 14.45 -3.95
C GLY A 237 -11.22 13.13 -3.39
N TYR A 238 -10.10 12.63 -3.90
CA TYR A 238 -9.46 11.40 -3.45
C TYR A 238 -8.91 11.49 -2.04
N ASP A 239 -8.32 12.62 -1.64
CA ASP A 239 -7.85 12.83 -0.27
C ASP A 239 -8.97 12.65 0.76
N TYR A 240 -10.17 13.15 0.45
CA TYR A 240 -11.34 12.94 1.29
C TYR A 240 -11.85 11.49 1.27
N VAL A 241 -11.69 10.75 0.18
CA VAL A 241 -11.95 9.29 0.16
C VAL A 241 -11.02 8.55 1.12
N LEU A 242 -9.72 8.90 1.13
CA LEU A 242 -8.75 8.32 2.07
C LEU A 242 -9.11 8.66 3.53
N LYS A 243 -9.47 9.91 3.81
CA LYS A 243 -9.94 10.33 5.14
C LYS A 243 -11.18 9.54 5.58
N CYS A 244 -12.16 9.34 4.68
CA CYS A 244 -13.32 8.50 4.96
C CYS A 244 -12.90 7.07 5.29
N SER A 245 -12.01 6.47 4.49
CA SER A 245 -11.54 5.10 4.72
C SER A 245 -10.82 4.95 6.05
N HIS A 246 -9.91 5.87 6.40
CA HIS A 246 -9.19 5.78 7.68
C HIS A 246 -10.13 6.02 8.86
N THR A 247 -11.03 7.00 8.77
CA THR A 247 -12.06 7.27 9.80
C THR A 247 -12.95 6.05 10.01
N PHE A 248 -13.36 5.38 8.94
CA PHE A 248 -14.11 4.12 9.03
C PHE A 248 -13.30 3.03 9.74
N ASN A 249 -12.01 2.85 9.42
CA ASN A 249 -11.18 1.85 10.08
C ASN A 249 -11.04 2.11 11.59
N LEU A 250 -10.97 3.38 12.01
CA LEU A 250 -10.98 3.75 13.43
C LEU A 250 -12.31 3.38 14.10
N LEU A 251 -13.45 3.68 13.45
CA LEU A 251 -14.78 3.32 13.94
C LEU A 251 -14.99 1.79 14.03
N ASP A 252 -14.51 1.04 13.04
CA ASP A 252 -14.60 -0.43 12.97
C ASP A 252 -13.77 -1.04 14.12
N ALA A 253 -12.50 -0.63 14.26
CA ALA A 253 -11.61 -1.09 15.33
C ALA A 253 -12.09 -0.71 16.73
N ARG A 254 -12.78 0.44 16.89
CA ARG A 254 -13.39 0.85 18.17
C ARG A 254 -14.60 -0.01 18.55
N GLY A 255 -15.11 -0.84 17.63
CA GLY A 255 -16.33 -1.62 17.81
C GLY A 255 -17.62 -0.78 17.74
N ALA A 256 -17.56 0.40 17.13
CA ALA A 256 -18.67 1.33 17.05
C ALA A 256 -19.61 1.06 15.86
N VAL A 257 -19.23 0.17 14.94
CA VAL A 257 -19.97 -0.13 13.70
C VAL A 257 -20.58 -1.52 13.79
N SER A 258 -21.90 -1.63 13.59
CA SER A 258 -22.57 -2.93 13.51
C SER A 258 -22.27 -3.63 12.17
N VAL A 259 -22.44 -4.95 12.10
CA VAL A 259 -22.23 -5.72 10.85
C VAL A 259 -23.05 -5.15 9.68
N THR A 260 -24.30 -4.74 9.94
CA THR A 260 -25.19 -4.14 8.93
C THR A 260 -24.68 -2.77 8.49
N ASP A 261 -24.25 -1.92 9.43
CA ASP A 261 -23.75 -0.58 9.12
C ASP A 261 -22.42 -0.64 8.37
N ARG A 262 -21.57 -1.63 8.70
CA ARG A 262 -20.27 -1.85 8.08
C ARG A 262 -20.37 -1.99 6.57
N ALA A 263 -21.33 -2.78 6.08
CA ALA A 263 -21.57 -2.94 4.65
C ALA A 263 -21.98 -1.61 3.98
N GLY A 264 -22.76 -0.77 4.68
CA GLY A 264 -23.15 0.56 4.23
C GLY A 264 -21.96 1.50 4.09
N TYR A 265 -21.10 1.59 5.10
CA TYR A 265 -19.88 2.40 5.05
C TYR A 265 -18.95 1.99 3.91
N LEU A 266 -18.68 0.68 3.76
CA LEU A 266 -17.86 0.17 2.67
C LEU A 266 -18.46 0.46 1.29
N ALA A 267 -19.78 0.37 1.15
CA ALA A 267 -20.46 0.73 -0.09
C ALA A 267 -20.37 2.23 -0.39
N GLY A 268 -20.47 3.10 0.62
CA GLY A 268 -20.28 4.55 0.49
C GLY A 268 -18.87 4.93 0.03
N ILE A 269 -17.85 4.37 0.69
CA ILE A 269 -16.44 4.56 0.29
C ILE A 269 -16.21 4.08 -1.14
N ARG A 270 -16.73 2.90 -1.49
CA ARG A 270 -16.63 2.35 -2.85
C ARG A 270 -17.32 3.22 -3.88
N HIS A 271 -18.46 3.80 -3.54
CA HIS A 271 -19.16 4.71 -4.42
C HIS A 271 -18.33 5.96 -4.75
N MET A 272 -17.69 6.57 -3.74
CA MET A 272 -16.79 7.69 -3.96
C MET A 272 -15.55 7.28 -4.75
N ALA A 273 -14.93 6.15 -4.42
CA ALA A 273 -13.79 5.58 -5.14
C ALA A 273 -14.10 5.33 -6.61
N GLN A 274 -15.31 4.86 -6.93
CA GLN A 274 -15.74 4.68 -8.31
C GLN A 274 -15.93 6.00 -9.04
N LYS A 275 -16.53 7.01 -8.40
CA LYS A 275 -16.73 8.33 -9.04
C LYS A 275 -15.40 9.02 -9.31
N VAL A 276 -14.47 9.00 -8.36
CA VAL A 276 -13.15 9.64 -8.52
C VAL A 276 -12.27 8.88 -9.53
N ALA A 277 -12.39 7.56 -9.63
CA ALA A 277 -11.71 6.77 -10.67
C ALA A 277 -12.14 7.18 -12.08
N ARG A 278 -13.45 7.32 -12.31
CA ARG A 278 -13.99 7.81 -13.60
C ARG A 278 -13.54 9.23 -13.88
N ALA A 279 -13.70 10.13 -12.90
CA ALA A 279 -13.28 11.52 -13.04
C ALA A 279 -11.77 11.64 -13.35
N PHE A 280 -10.92 10.79 -12.75
CA PHE A 280 -9.50 10.74 -13.08
C PHE A 280 -9.29 10.43 -14.55
N VAL A 281 -9.88 9.34 -15.07
CA VAL A 281 -9.72 8.96 -16.48
C VAL A 281 -10.24 10.06 -17.40
N ASP A 282 -11.41 10.64 -17.12
CA ASP A 282 -11.99 11.74 -17.91
C ASP A 282 -11.08 12.98 -17.94
N GLU A 283 -10.49 13.37 -16.80
CA GLU A 283 -9.55 14.49 -16.74
C GLU A 283 -8.22 14.19 -17.45
N ARG A 284 -7.74 12.94 -17.42
CA ARG A 284 -6.56 12.53 -18.19
C ARG A 284 -6.84 12.53 -19.70
N GLU A 285 -8.02 12.07 -20.11
CA GLU A 285 -8.46 12.08 -21.51
C GLU A 285 -8.56 13.52 -22.06
N LYS A 286 -9.10 14.46 -21.29
CA LYS A 286 -9.13 15.89 -21.65
C LYS A 286 -7.73 16.47 -21.90
N LEU A 287 -6.73 15.95 -21.20
CA LEU A 287 -5.32 16.32 -21.38
C LEU A 287 -4.64 15.54 -22.51
N GLY A 288 -5.35 14.65 -23.20
CA GLY A 288 -4.81 13.80 -24.25
C GLY A 288 -3.88 12.69 -23.73
N PHE A 289 -4.04 12.24 -22.48
CA PHE A 289 -3.21 11.22 -21.85
C PHE A 289 -1.69 11.49 -22.02
N PRO A 290 -1.15 12.54 -21.39
CA PRO A 290 0.20 13.06 -21.71
C PRO A 290 1.37 12.12 -21.36
N LEU A 291 1.15 11.00 -20.70
CA LEU A 291 2.14 9.95 -20.46
C LEU A 291 2.04 8.78 -21.45
N LEU A 292 1.03 8.77 -22.32
CA LEU A 292 1.06 7.89 -23.49
C LEU A 292 2.12 8.40 -24.45
N ASP A 293 3.09 7.54 -24.73
CA ASP A 293 4.00 7.72 -25.85
C ASP A 293 3.36 7.04 -27.07
N GLU A 294 3.04 7.81 -28.11
CA GLU A 294 2.44 7.27 -29.34
C GLU A 294 3.42 6.32 -30.05
N ASP A 295 4.74 6.52 -29.89
CA ASP A 295 5.77 5.73 -30.57
C ASP A 295 5.95 4.32 -29.95
N LEU A 296 5.62 4.14 -28.66
CA LEU A 296 5.72 2.84 -27.98
C LEU A 296 4.54 1.91 -28.26
N LEU A 297 3.41 2.43 -28.74
CA LEU A 297 2.24 1.63 -29.11
C LEU A 297 2.43 0.92 -30.45
N GLU A 298 3.16 1.52 -31.40
CA GLU A 298 3.46 0.91 -32.70
C GLU A 298 4.45 -0.27 -32.61
N GLU A 299 5.32 -0.31 -31.59
CA GLU A 299 6.27 -1.41 -31.39
C GLU A 299 5.67 -2.63 -30.66
N ALA A 300 4.47 -2.49 -30.10
CA ALA A 300 3.77 -3.53 -29.33
C ALA A 300 2.72 -4.32 -30.12
N GLU A 301 2.42 -3.92 -31.38
CA GLU A 301 1.60 -4.67 -32.36
C GLU A 301 2.45 -5.63 -33.22
#